data_AF-A0A8T5MMP1-F1
#
_entry.id   AF-A0A8T5MMP1-F1
#
_cell.length_a   1.000
_cell.length_b   1.000
_cell.length_c   1.000
_cell.angle_alpha   90.00
_cell.angle_beta   90.00
_cell.angle_gamma   90.00
#
_symmetry.space_group_name_H-M   'P 1'
#
loop_
_entity.id
_entity.type
_entity.pdbx_description
1 polymer ?
#
loop_
_entity_poly.entity_id
_entity_poly.type
_entity_poly.pdbx_seq_one_letter_code
_entity_poly.pdbx_strand_id
1 'polypeptide(L)'
;MKKNIPATKKRNVWKIVAIAMVVVFVLIVAGGIIKLHRFKASFAAATEEQTSSAEAAVMQDLESRGLNISEYTVRVSHKVIGMREGGDDRNIMQVFAEANSSRHSYLIDMDSGKIMLHSQTETYGWMADMDRRMFGPRGPKGPGTCGERSGEGCEKEREMPGKTRGGFMPFASWGNHLRR
;
A
#
# COMPACT_ATOMS: atom_id res chain seq x y z
N MET A 1 10.69 -11.46 77.26
CA MET A 1 9.94 -10.17 77.26
C MET A 1 9.39 -9.90 75.86
N LYS A 2 8.07 -10.06 75.65
CA LYS A 2 7.40 -9.74 74.37
C LYS A 2 7.19 -8.23 74.29
N LYS A 3 7.93 -7.54 73.41
CA LYS A 3 7.71 -6.11 73.13
C LYS A 3 6.39 -5.96 72.37
N ASN A 4 5.34 -5.50 73.04
CA ASN A 4 4.08 -5.13 72.42
C ASN A 4 4.29 -3.86 71.58
N ILE A 5 4.51 -4.05 70.27
CA ILE A 5 4.54 -2.96 69.30
C ILE A 5 3.12 -2.35 69.29
N PRO A 6 2.94 -1.04 69.59
CA PRO A 6 1.63 -0.43 69.67
C PRO A 6 0.89 -0.55 68.32
N ALA A 7 -0.38 -0.95 68.38
CA ALA A 7 -1.21 -1.28 67.21
C ALA A 7 -1.31 -0.13 66.18
N THR A 8 -1.10 1.12 66.62
CA THR A 8 -1.07 2.32 65.76
C THR A 8 0.13 2.35 64.81
N LYS A 9 1.29 1.79 65.18
CA LYS A 9 2.46 1.69 64.28
C LYS A 9 2.23 0.67 63.16
N LYS A 10 1.55 -0.44 63.45
CA LYS A 10 1.27 -1.50 62.46
C LYS A 10 0.36 -1.01 61.33
N ARG A 11 -0.69 -0.25 61.64
CA ARG A 11 -1.61 0.32 60.63
C ARG A 11 -0.90 1.27 59.65
N ASN A 12 0.11 1.99 60.12
CA ASN A 12 0.89 2.91 59.30
C ASN A 12 1.84 2.17 58.34
N VAL A 13 2.39 1.02 58.75
CA VAL A 13 3.21 0.17 57.87
C VAL A 13 2.39 -0.35 56.69
N TRP A 14 1.17 -0.84 56.93
CA TRP A 14 0.29 -1.32 55.85
C TRP A 14 -0.11 -0.21 54.87
N LYS A 15 -0.29 1.03 55.35
CA LYS A 15 -0.52 2.20 54.47
C LYS A 15 0.70 2.50 53.61
N ILE A 16 1.91 2.45 54.18
CA ILE A 16 3.16 2.68 53.44
C ILE A 16 3.36 1.60 52.37
N VAL A 17 3.08 0.33 52.71
CA VAL A 17 3.17 -0.79 51.75
C VAL A 17 2.15 -0.65 50.62
N ALA A 18 0.92 -0.22 50.92
CA ALA A 18 -0.10 0.02 49.90
C ALA A 18 0.31 1.14 48.93
N ILE A 19 0.85 2.24 49.45
CA ILE A 19 1.36 3.35 48.62
C ILE A 19 2.53 2.87 47.76
N ALA A 20 3.46 2.10 48.33
CA ALA A 20 4.59 1.56 47.59
C ALA A 20 4.16 0.65 46.43
N MET A 21 3.16 -0.22 46.63
CA MET A 21 2.62 -1.04 45.54
C MET A 21 1.99 -0.21 44.43
N VAL A 22 1.23 0.83 44.78
CA VAL A 22 0.62 1.72 43.78
C VAL A 22 1.71 2.43 42.97
N VAL A 23 2.76 2.94 43.62
CA VAL A 23 3.89 3.59 42.91
C VAL A 23 4.60 2.62 41.97
N VAL A 24 4.89 1.39 42.43
CA VAL A 24 5.51 0.36 41.57
C VAL A 24 4.61 0.01 40.38
N PHE A 25 3.30 -0.12 40.60
CA PHE A 25 2.35 -0.39 39.54
C PHE A 25 2.31 0.73 38.50
N VAL A 26 2.28 1.99 38.94
CA VAL A 26 2.34 3.16 38.06
C VAL A 26 3.64 3.19 37.26
N LEU A 27 4.78 2.84 37.87
CA LEU A 27 6.06 2.78 37.16
C LEU A 27 6.09 1.67 36.10
N ILE A 28 5.50 0.50 36.37
CA ILE A 28 5.39 -0.59 35.39
C ILE A 28 4.52 -0.16 34.21
N VAL A 29 3.36 0.45 34.49
CA VAL A 29 2.45 0.94 33.45
C VAL A 29 3.13 2.05 32.62
N ALA A 30 3.78 3.02 33.27
CA ALA A 30 4.52 4.08 32.60
C ALA A 30 5.66 3.52 31.71
N GLY A 31 6.43 2.56 32.23
CA GLY A 31 7.48 1.88 31.46
C GLY A 31 6.93 1.11 30.25
N GLY A 32 5.79 0.45 30.41
CA GLY A 32 5.07 -0.22 29.31
C GLY A 32 4.62 0.76 28.22
N ILE A 33 4.04 1.90 28.62
CA ILE A 33 3.59 2.95 27.70
C ILE A 33 4.78 3.57 26.95
N ILE A 34 5.90 3.85 27.63
CA ILE A 34 7.10 4.43 27.00
C ILE A 34 7.69 3.47 25.95
N LYS A 35 7.74 2.16 26.24
CA LYS A 35 8.16 1.15 25.26
C LYS A 35 7.24 1.13 24.05
N LEU A 36 5.93 1.17 24.24
CA LEU A 36 4.95 1.21 23.15
C LEU A 36 5.11 2.48 22.29
N HIS A 37 5.35 3.64 22.90
CA HIS A 37 5.55 4.90 22.18
C HIS A 37 6.87 4.96 21.40
N ARG A 38 7.92 4.28 21.86
CA ARG A 38 9.20 4.17 21.13
C ARG A 38 9.09 3.36 19.84
N PHE A 39 8.07 2.52 19.69
CA PHE A 39 7.79 1.76 18.46
C PHE A 39 6.85 2.49 17.50
N LYS A 40 6.67 3.81 17.63
CA LYS A 40 6.07 4.57 16.53
C LYS A 40 7.07 4.57 15.39
N ALA A 41 6.87 3.68 14.42
CA ALA A 41 7.47 3.80 13.09
C ALA A 41 7.20 5.24 12.64
N SER A 42 8.27 6.02 12.51
CA SER A 42 8.19 7.38 12.00
C SER A 42 7.83 7.26 10.53
N PHE A 43 6.53 7.38 10.24
CA PHE A 43 6.03 7.42 8.88
C PHE A 43 6.36 8.79 8.30
N ALA A 44 7.47 8.87 7.56
CA ALA A 44 7.73 10.02 6.71
C ALA A 44 6.83 9.92 5.46
N ALA A 45 6.30 11.06 5.02
CA ALA A 45 5.68 11.12 3.71
C ALA A 45 6.78 10.90 2.65
N ALA A 46 6.56 9.97 1.72
CA ALA A 46 7.50 9.72 0.64
C ALA A 46 7.62 10.96 -0.25
N THR A 47 8.84 11.34 -0.64
CA THR A 47 9.04 12.39 -1.65
C THR A 47 8.68 11.87 -3.05
N GLU A 48 8.40 12.78 -3.99
CA GLU A 48 8.05 12.40 -5.36
C GLU A 48 9.20 11.65 -6.07
N GLU A 49 10.44 12.11 -5.88
CA GLU A 49 11.65 11.45 -6.38
C GLU A 49 11.80 10.04 -5.83
N GLN A 50 11.51 9.85 -4.55
CA GLN A 50 11.51 8.55 -3.89
C GLN A 50 10.47 7.61 -4.49
N THR A 51 9.25 8.09 -4.71
CA THR A 51 8.19 7.29 -5.34
C THR A 51 8.55 6.87 -6.77
N SER A 52 9.12 7.79 -7.56
CA SER A 52 9.51 7.52 -8.94
C SER A 52 10.69 6.52 -9.02
N SER A 53 11.69 6.67 -8.16
CA SER A 53 12.85 5.76 -8.09
C SER A 53 12.43 4.33 -7.77
N ALA A 54 11.52 4.17 -6.80
CA ALA A 54 11.04 2.84 -6.41
C ALA A 54 10.13 2.20 -7.46
N GLU A 55 9.30 3.00 -8.15
CA GLU A 55 8.51 2.52 -9.28
C GLU A 55 9.43 2.02 -10.41
N ALA A 56 10.47 2.79 -10.76
CA ALA A 56 11.45 2.40 -11.77
C ALA A 56 12.18 1.10 -11.37
N ALA A 57 12.57 0.95 -10.11
CA ALA A 57 13.23 -0.26 -9.62
C ALA A 57 12.31 -1.50 -9.71
N VAL A 58 11.01 -1.36 -9.43
CA VAL A 58 10.04 -2.45 -9.62
C VAL A 58 9.84 -2.77 -11.09
N MET A 59 9.67 -1.77 -11.95
CA MET A 59 9.50 -1.99 -13.39
C MET A 59 10.71 -2.70 -13.99
N GLN A 60 11.92 -2.31 -13.59
CA GLN A 60 13.16 -2.96 -14.02
C GLN A 60 13.26 -4.41 -13.54
N ASP A 61 12.85 -4.72 -12.30
CA ASP A 61 12.83 -6.10 -11.80
C ASP A 61 11.81 -6.95 -12.55
N LEU A 62 10.60 -6.42 -12.81
CA LEU A 62 9.58 -7.12 -13.62
C LEU A 62 10.08 -7.40 -15.04
N GLU A 63 10.71 -6.42 -15.68
CA GLU A 63 11.31 -6.57 -17.02
C GLU A 63 12.41 -7.63 -17.02
N SER A 64 13.28 -7.62 -16.01
CA SER A 64 14.38 -8.59 -15.88
C SER A 64 13.90 -10.03 -15.71
N ARG A 65 12.67 -10.21 -15.19
CA ARG A 65 12.00 -11.51 -15.06
C ARG A 65 11.27 -11.94 -16.32
N GLY A 66 11.27 -11.12 -17.37
CA GLY A 66 10.57 -11.39 -18.63
C GLY A 66 9.06 -11.20 -18.54
N LEU A 67 8.57 -10.46 -17.54
CA LEU A 67 7.15 -10.14 -17.39
C LEU A 67 6.77 -8.94 -18.26
N ASN A 68 5.57 -8.99 -18.85
CA ASN A 68 5.06 -7.89 -19.66
C ASN A 68 4.62 -6.72 -18.76
N ILE A 69 5.45 -5.69 -18.63
CA ILE A 69 5.23 -4.53 -17.73
C ILE A 69 3.87 -3.87 -17.99
N SER A 70 3.39 -3.86 -19.24
CA SER A 70 2.12 -3.22 -19.61
C SER A 70 0.87 -3.83 -18.97
N GLU A 71 0.97 -5.06 -18.46
CA GLU A 71 -0.13 -5.74 -17.76
C GLU A 71 -0.20 -5.38 -16.28
N TYR A 72 0.85 -4.77 -15.74
CA TYR A 72 0.97 -4.45 -14.32
C TYR A 72 0.67 -2.98 -14.05
N THR A 73 -0.26 -2.73 -13.13
CA THR A 73 -0.43 -1.41 -12.51
C THR A 73 0.47 -1.33 -11.28
N VAL A 74 1.44 -0.43 -11.29
CA VAL A 74 2.31 -0.19 -10.13
C VAL A 74 1.63 0.79 -9.18
N ARG A 75 1.64 0.45 -7.89
CA ARG A 75 1.10 1.24 -6.79
C ARG A 75 2.16 1.37 -5.71
N VAL A 76 2.68 2.57 -5.58
CA VAL A 76 3.66 2.90 -4.55
C VAL A 76 2.94 3.35 -3.28
N SER A 77 3.33 2.82 -2.13
CA SER A 77 2.86 3.32 -0.85
C SER A 77 3.48 4.71 -0.59
N HIS A 78 2.66 5.71 -0.30
CA HIS A 78 3.13 7.05 0.10
C HIS A 78 3.75 7.11 1.51
N LYS A 79 3.89 5.95 2.16
CA LYS A 79 4.45 5.84 3.52
C LYS A 79 5.82 5.19 3.44
N VAL A 80 6.82 5.91 3.95
CA VAL A 80 8.14 5.36 4.23
C VAL A 80 8.15 4.83 5.66
N ILE A 81 8.60 3.59 5.83
CA ILE A 81 8.73 2.93 7.12
C ILE A 81 10.20 2.93 7.50
N GLY A 82 10.55 3.66 8.56
CA GLY A 82 11.85 3.53 9.19
C GLY A 82 11.94 2.20 9.95
N MET A 83 12.83 1.31 9.54
CA MET A 83 13.14 0.06 10.25
C MET A 83 14.60 0.07 10.70
N ARG A 84 14.85 -0.34 11.94
CA ARG A 84 16.20 -0.47 12.47
C ARG A 84 16.68 -1.91 12.27
N GLU A 85 17.68 -2.09 11.42
CA GLU A 85 18.28 -3.40 11.13
C GLU A 85 19.78 -3.34 11.43
N GLY A 86 20.28 -4.21 12.33
CA GLY A 86 21.71 -4.28 12.64
C GLY A 86 22.31 -3.05 13.34
N GLY A 87 21.51 -2.05 13.70
CA GLY A 87 21.99 -0.80 14.30
C GLY A 87 21.87 0.42 13.38
N ASP A 88 21.58 0.20 12.09
CA ASP A 88 21.32 1.26 11.11
C ASP A 88 19.81 1.43 10.91
N ASP A 89 19.38 2.69 10.82
CA ASP A 89 18.01 3.03 10.48
C ASP A 89 17.89 3.05 8.96
N ARG A 90 17.06 2.16 8.42
CA ARG A 90 16.78 2.07 6.98
C ARG A 90 15.40 2.61 6.69
N ASN A 91 15.30 3.35 5.61
CA ASN A 91 14.03 3.84 5.09
C ASN A 91 13.51 2.84 4.06
N ILE A 92 12.38 2.20 4.36
CA ILE A 92 11.81 1.18 3.49
C ILE A 92 10.49 1.67 2.91
N MET A 93 10.29 1.48 1.61
CA MET A 93 9.01 1.73 0.95
C MET A 93 8.44 0.46 0.37
N GLN A 94 7.11 0.32 0.51
CA GLN A 94 6.38 -0.79 -0.06
C GLN A 94 5.81 -0.40 -1.43
N VAL A 95 6.03 -1.25 -2.42
CA VAL A 95 5.49 -1.08 -3.77
C VAL A 95 4.75 -2.35 -4.17
N PHE A 96 3.58 -2.19 -4.78
CA PHE A 96 2.78 -3.29 -5.31
C PHE A 96 2.70 -3.18 -6.82
N ALA A 97 2.99 -4.25 -7.54
CA ALA A 97 2.66 -4.38 -8.95
C ALA A 97 1.51 -5.37 -9.11
N GLU A 98 0.39 -4.91 -9.66
CA GLU A 98 -0.86 -5.67 -9.73
C GLU A 98 -1.25 -5.91 -11.19
N ALA A 99 -1.45 -7.18 -11.54
CA ALA A 99 -2.06 -7.63 -12.79
C ALA A 99 -3.39 -8.36 -12.49
N ASN A 100 -4.11 -8.79 -13.53
CA ASN A 100 -5.45 -9.38 -13.38
C ASN A 100 -5.50 -10.64 -12.48
N SER A 101 -4.41 -11.42 -12.43
CA SER A 101 -4.35 -12.70 -11.69
C SER A 101 -3.07 -12.85 -10.86
N SER A 102 -2.26 -11.80 -10.77
CA SER A 102 -1.00 -11.84 -10.03
C SER A 102 -0.70 -10.51 -9.37
N ARG A 103 -0.12 -10.58 -8.18
CA ARG A 103 0.29 -9.42 -7.39
C ARG A 103 1.71 -9.64 -6.89
N HIS A 104 2.58 -8.68 -7.16
CA HIS A 104 3.93 -8.65 -6.63
C HIS A 104 4.03 -7.55 -5.58
N SER A 105 4.49 -7.90 -4.38
CA SER A 105 4.80 -6.97 -3.30
C SER A 105 6.31 -6.85 -3.16
N TYR A 106 6.79 -5.61 -3.13
CA TYR A 106 8.19 -5.25 -3.00
C TYR A 106 8.41 -4.43 -1.74
N LEU A 107 9.50 -4.69 -1.04
CA LEU A 107 10.07 -3.78 -0.04
C LEU A 107 11.40 -3.26 -0.59
N ILE A 108 11.50 -1.95 -0.75
CA ILE A 108 12.64 -1.28 -1.35
C ILE A 108 13.31 -0.41 -0.29
N ASP A 109 14.61 -0.56 -0.15
CA ASP A 109 15.45 0.35 0.61
C ASP A 109 15.60 1.66 -0.17
N MET A 110 15.14 2.75 0.41
CA MET A 110 15.09 4.07 -0.22
C MET A 110 16.45 4.72 -0.32
N ASP A 111 17.41 4.33 0.52
CA ASP A 111 18.76 4.90 0.53
C ASP A 111 19.64 4.24 -0.54
N SER A 112 19.43 2.95 -0.80
CA SER A 112 20.21 2.17 -1.78
C SER A 112 19.47 1.84 -3.09
N GLY A 113 18.15 2.03 -3.14
CA GLY A 113 17.29 1.59 -4.24
C GLY A 113 17.17 0.06 -4.37
N LYS A 114 17.70 -0.69 -3.40
CA LYS A 114 17.75 -2.15 -3.46
C LYS A 114 16.43 -2.78 -3.03
N ILE A 115 15.95 -3.75 -3.80
CA ILE A 115 14.83 -4.61 -3.40
C ILE A 115 15.30 -5.53 -2.28
N MET A 116 14.76 -5.33 -1.07
CA MET A 116 15.06 -6.12 0.11
C MET A 116 14.22 -7.39 0.18
N LEU A 117 12.93 -7.30 -0.19
CA LEU A 117 12.00 -8.41 -0.18
C LEU A 117 11.09 -8.34 -1.41
N HIS A 118 10.88 -9.50 -2.02
CA HIS A 118 9.92 -9.70 -3.09
C HIS A 118 9.00 -10.86 -2.72
N SER A 119 7.70 -10.67 -2.90
CA SER A 119 6.70 -11.71 -2.74
C SER A 119 5.72 -11.67 -3.90
N GLN A 120 5.41 -12.83 -4.47
CA GLN A 120 4.40 -12.98 -5.52
C GLN A 120 3.20 -13.73 -4.95
N THR A 121 2.01 -13.29 -5.33
CA THR A 121 0.75 -13.97 -5.03
C THR A 121 -0.02 -14.11 -6.32
N GLU A 122 -0.38 -15.34 -6.67
CA GLU A 122 -1.20 -15.65 -7.84
C GLU A 122 -2.61 -15.99 -7.37
N THR A 123 -3.60 -15.40 -8.02
CA THR A 123 -5.01 -15.58 -7.70
C THR A 123 -5.71 -16.22 -8.90
N TYR A 124 -6.52 -17.25 -8.63
CA TYR A 124 -7.20 -18.01 -9.67
C TYR A 124 -8.70 -18.08 -9.39
N GLY A 125 -9.50 -18.13 -10.47
CA GLY A 125 -10.95 -18.28 -10.40
C GLY A 125 -11.61 -17.19 -9.55
N TRP A 126 -12.43 -17.60 -8.60
CA TRP A 126 -13.18 -16.68 -7.72
C TRP A 126 -12.27 -15.80 -6.85
N MET A 127 -11.03 -16.23 -6.57
CA MET A 127 -10.09 -15.43 -5.77
C MET A 127 -9.56 -14.24 -6.56
N ALA A 128 -9.39 -14.37 -7.88
CA ALA A 128 -8.98 -13.25 -8.73
C ALA A 128 -10.05 -12.16 -8.78
N ASP A 129 -11.33 -12.54 -8.84
CA ASP A 129 -12.45 -11.59 -8.79
C ASP A 129 -12.53 -10.86 -7.44
N MET A 130 -12.30 -11.57 -6.33
CA MET A 130 -12.28 -10.98 -5.00
C MET A 130 -11.09 -10.02 -4.82
N ASP A 131 -9.90 -10.46 -5.24
CA ASP A 131 -8.67 -9.65 -5.15
C ASP A 131 -8.79 -8.39 -6.02
N ARG A 132 -9.34 -8.51 -7.23
CA ARG A 132 -9.63 -7.37 -8.11
C ARG A 132 -10.61 -6.37 -7.49
N ARG A 133 -11.63 -6.84 -6.76
CA ARG A 133 -12.61 -5.97 -6.08
C ARG A 133 -12.01 -5.24 -4.87
N MET A 134 -11.14 -5.91 -4.12
CA MET A 134 -10.52 -5.32 -2.93
C MET A 134 -9.34 -4.41 -3.26
N PHE A 135 -8.50 -4.83 -4.20
CA PHE A 135 -7.20 -4.24 -4.43
C PHE A 135 -6.98 -3.80 -5.88
N GLY A 136 -7.71 -4.31 -6.86
CA GLY A 136 -7.46 -3.99 -8.27
C GLY A 136 -7.55 -2.49 -8.64
N PRO A 137 -7.07 -2.12 -9.84
CA PRO A 137 -7.17 -0.76 -10.38
C PRO A 137 -8.60 -0.25 -10.30
N ARG A 138 -8.83 0.80 -9.48
CA ARG A 138 -10.04 1.61 -9.58
C ARG A 138 -9.93 2.41 -10.87
N GLY A 139 -10.25 1.76 -11.99
CA GLY A 139 -10.37 2.46 -13.27
C GLY A 139 -11.36 3.62 -13.14
N PRO A 140 -11.27 4.64 -14.01
CA PRO A 140 -12.33 5.62 -14.11
C PRO A 140 -13.64 4.85 -14.34
N LYS A 141 -14.68 5.18 -13.57
CA LYS A 141 -16.02 4.65 -13.83
C LYS A 141 -16.34 4.99 -15.28
N GLY A 142 -16.30 4.00 -16.16
CA GLY A 142 -16.79 4.15 -17.51
C GLY A 142 -18.23 4.65 -17.46
N PRO A 143 -18.65 5.53 -18.38
CA PRO A 143 -20.04 5.95 -18.46
C PRO A 143 -20.84 4.71 -18.89
N GLY A 144 -21.49 4.02 -17.96
CA GLY A 144 -22.25 2.82 -18.33
C GLY A 144 -22.71 1.89 -17.23
N THR A 145 -22.31 2.07 -15.96
CA THR A 145 -22.94 1.35 -14.84
C THR A 145 -23.76 2.32 -14.02
N CYS A 146 -24.94 2.65 -14.55
CA CYS A 146 -26.03 3.16 -13.72
C CYS A 146 -26.25 2.12 -12.62
N GLY A 147 -26.04 2.57 -11.38
CA GLY A 147 -26.22 1.74 -10.20
C GLY A 147 -27.66 1.27 -10.12
N GLU A 148 -27.81 -0.04 -9.98
CA GLU A 148 -29.06 -0.69 -9.59
C GLU A 148 -29.32 -0.40 -8.09
N ARG A 149 -29.49 0.88 -7.75
CA ARG A 149 -29.91 1.35 -6.42
C ARG A 149 -30.30 2.82 -6.46
N SER A 150 -31.55 3.06 -6.84
CA SER A 150 -32.43 4.18 -6.47
C SER A 150 -33.31 4.49 -7.68
N GLY A 151 -34.62 4.38 -7.49
CA GLY A 151 -35.61 4.51 -8.56
C GLY A 151 -35.83 5.95 -8.99
N GLU A 152 -34.97 6.46 -9.86
CA GLU A 152 -35.24 7.66 -10.65
C GLU A 152 -34.93 7.37 -12.12
N GLY A 153 -35.87 7.72 -12.99
CA GLY A 153 -35.98 7.24 -14.36
C GLY A 153 -34.83 7.65 -15.28
N CYS A 154 -34.31 6.69 -16.04
CA CYS A 154 -33.62 6.97 -17.29
C CYS A 154 -34.66 7.17 -18.39
N GLU A 155 -34.95 8.44 -18.69
CA GLU A 155 -35.67 8.83 -19.89
C GLU A 155 -34.87 8.42 -21.13
N LYS A 156 -35.50 7.62 -22.00
CA LYS A 156 -34.94 7.14 -23.26
C LYS A 156 -34.97 8.26 -24.29
N GLU A 157 -33.81 8.78 -24.68
CA GLU A 157 -33.67 9.37 -26.02
C GLU A 157 -33.19 8.30 -27.00
N ARG A 158 -34.17 7.73 -27.72
CA ARG A 158 -33.96 7.04 -28.98
C ARG A 158 -33.96 8.10 -30.07
N GLU A 159 -32.90 8.16 -30.89
CA GLU A 159 -33.02 8.41 -32.33
C GLU A 159 -31.72 8.03 -33.07
N MET A 160 -31.82 7.01 -33.93
CA MET A 160 -31.04 6.82 -35.16
C MET A 160 -32.05 6.98 -36.33
N PRO A 161 -31.71 7.01 -37.65
CA PRO A 161 -30.41 6.78 -38.31
C PRO A 161 -30.08 7.73 -39.50
N GLY A 162 -28.79 7.82 -39.88
CA GLY A 162 -28.34 8.45 -41.12
C GLY A 162 -27.34 7.57 -41.87
N LYS A 163 -27.78 7.03 -43.01
CA LYS A 163 -27.16 6.01 -43.85
C LYS A 163 -26.53 6.68 -45.08
N THR A 164 -25.25 6.41 -45.37
CA THR A 164 -24.74 6.44 -46.76
C THR A 164 -23.53 5.52 -46.93
N ARG A 165 -23.65 4.66 -47.95
CA ARG A 165 -22.65 3.74 -48.50
C ARG A 165 -21.85 4.44 -49.61
N GLY A 166 -20.65 3.91 -49.91
CA GLY A 166 -19.92 4.09 -51.18
C GLY A 166 -18.63 4.89 -51.00
N GLY A 167 -17.46 4.54 -51.54
CA GLY A 167 -17.07 3.54 -52.54
C GLY A 167 -15.54 3.32 -52.45
N PHE A 168 -15.04 2.16 -52.88
CA PHE A 168 -14.22 2.01 -54.10
C PHE A 168 -12.85 2.73 -54.06
N MET A 169 -11.77 1.96 -53.89
CA MET A 169 -10.40 2.34 -54.31
C MET A 169 -10.33 2.38 -55.85
N PRO A 170 -9.38 3.13 -56.46
CA PRO A 170 -8.13 2.47 -56.88
C PRO A 170 -6.85 3.33 -56.87
N PHE A 171 -5.74 2.61 -57.08
CA PHE A 171 -4.36 2.96 -57.39
C PHE A 171 -4.09 4.22 -58.26
N ALA A 172 -3.02 4.95 -57.91
CA ALA A 172 -2.04 5.60 -58.80
C ALA A 172 -0.74 5.77 -57.97
N SER A 173 0.41 5.14 -58.25
CA SER A 173 1.32 5.20 -59.40
C SER A 173 2.10 6.53 -59.53
N TRP A 174 3.43 6.39 -59.39
CA TRP A 174 4.55 7.19 -59.89
C TRP A 174 5.00 8.45 -59.13
N GLY A 175 6.31 8.48 -58.82
CA GLY A 175 7.03 9.64 -58.28
C GLY A 175 8.48 9.30 -57.95
N ASN A 176 9.30 9.21 -58.99
CA ASN A 176 10.76 9.00 -58.98
C ASN A 176 11.54 10.08 -58.21
N HIS A 177 12.82 9.76 -57.97
CA HIS A 177 14.02 10.61 -57.95
C HIS A 177 14.65 11.10 -56.62
N LEU A 178 15.96 10.77 -56.52
CA LEU A 178 17.10 11.45 -55.87
C LEU A 178 17.54 10.99 -54.46
N ARG A 179 18.63 10.21 -54.41
CA ARG A 179 20.02 10.62 -54.08
C ARG A 179 20.88 9.34 -54.00
N ARG A 180 21.84 9.18 -54.91
CA ARG A 180 23.29 9.32 -54.68
C ARG A 180 23.81 8.48 -53.53
#